data_AF-A0A965VGZ0-F1
#
_entry.id   AF-A0A965VGZ0-F1
#
_cell.length_a   1.000
_cell.length_b   1.000
_cell.length_c   1.000
_cell.angle_alpha   90.00
_cell.angle_beta   90.00
_cell.angle_gamma   90.00
#
_symmetry.space_group_name_H-M   'P 1'
#
loop_
_entity.id
_entity.type
_entity.pdbx_description
1 polymer ?
#
loop_
_entity_poly.entity_id
_entity_poly.type
_entity_poly.pdbx_seq_one_letter_code
_entity_poly.pdbx_strand_id
1 'polypeptide(L)'
;RASIHTYDDHRVAMCFSLAAFNAKQLPVRIEDPKCVAKTFPDYFETLFSVAHADAAHIPVICIDGPTASGKGTLASALATRLGYHFLDSGALYRISAYAAVQAGLALDLAHEARIAQLIASLAIRFEGESVWLNGVDVGQAIRTEEAGANASKVAALPAVRAALLGVQHGFARLPGLVADGRDMGTVIFPKARLKVFLTADAERRAQRRLQQLAARGTKAILADLLADLRTRDERDSSRATAPLKPAEDAQLLDNGALTVEQSIDTVLGWWQGKQAF
;
A
#
# COMPACT_ATOMS: atom_id res chain seq x y z
N ARG A 1 18.35 -21.77 8.66
CA ARG A 1 17.02 -21.71 7.99
C ARG A 1 16.41 -23.10 8.15
N ALA A 2 15.13 -23.21 8.51
CA ALA A 2 14.43 -24.48 8.64
C ALA A 2 13.05 -24.39 7.98
N SER A 3 12.72 -25.36 7.11
CA SER A 3 11.36 -25.57 6.60
C SER A 3 10.76 -26.78 7.31
N ILE A 4 9.50 -26.68 7.71
CA ILE A 4 8.86 -27.65 8.60
C ILE A 4 7.55 -28.10 8.00
N HIS A 5 7.51 -29.37 7.64
CA HIS A 5 6.27 -30.08 7.39
C HIS A 5 5.64 -30.44 8.74
N THR A 6 4.43 -29.92 8.97
CA THR A 6 3.68 -30.16 10.20
C THR A 6 2.90 -31.47 10.15
N TYR A 7 2.78 -32.07 8.96
CA TYR A 7 1.93 -33.24 8.69
C TYR A 7 0.51 -33.06 9.26
N ASP A 8 -0.03 -31.84 9.12
CA ASP A 8 -1.37 -31.46 9.57
C ASP A 8 -1.58 -31.54 11.12
N ASP A 9 -0.49 -31.60 11.88
CA ASP A 9 -0.48 -31.45 13.34
C ASP A 9 -0.38 -29.96 13.74
N HIS A 10 -1.52 -29.40 14.15
CA HIS A 10 -1.66 -28.03 14.64
C HIS A 10 -0.73 -27.68 15.79
N ARG A 11 -0.41 -28.64 16.68
CA ARG A 11 0.47 -28.39 17.84
C ARG A 11 1.90 -28.20 17.38
N VAL A 12 2.33 -28.99 16.39
CA VAL A 12 3.66 -28.85 15.77
C VAL A 12 3.78 -27.47 15.13
N ALA A 13 2.77 -27.03 14.38
CA ALA A 13 2.74 -25.69 13.79
C ALA A 13 2.84 -24.57 14.84
N MET A 14 2.03 -24.62 15.90
CA MET A 14 2.08 -23.63 16.99
C MET A 14 3.43 -23.64 17.70
N CYS A 15 3.96 -24.80 18.09
CA CYS A 15 5.27 -24.91 18.74
C CYS A 15 6.40 -24.34 17.88
N PHE A 16 6.44 -24.65 16.58
CA PHE A 16 7.49 -24.16 15.71
C PHE A 16 7.33 -22.68 15.32
N SER A 17 6.12 -22.13 15.41
CA SER A 17 5.97 -20.67 15.30
C SER A 17 6.69 -19.95 16.44
N LEU A 18 6.74 -20.54 17.64
CA LEU A 18 7.51 -20.01 18.77
C LEU A 18 9.03 -20.22 18.60
N ALA A 19 9.45 -21.22 17.83
CA ALA A 19 10.88 -21.41 17.51
C ALA A 19 11.44 -20.26 16.65
N ALA A 20 10.59 -19.45 16.02
CA ALA A 20 11.01 -18.24 15.30
C ALA A 20 11.64 -17.18 16.22
N PHE A 21 11.38 -17.22 17.54
CA PHE A 21 12.00 -16.32 18.54
C PHE A 21 13.40 -16.74 18.98
N ASN A 22 14.07 -17.62 18.22
CA ASN A 22 15.42 -18.07 18.53
C ASN A 22 16.41 -16.88 18.58
N ALA A 23 17.39 -16.96 19.50
CA ALA A 23 18.39 -15.90 19.71
C ALA A 23 19.25 -15.58 18.47
N LYS A 24 19.33 -16.50 17.51
CA LYS A 24 20.06 -16.31 16.25
C LYS A 24 19.23 -15.61 15.17
N GLN A 25 17.96 -15.26 15.46
CA GLN A 25 17.00 -14.63 14.55
C GLN A 25 16.90 -15.36 13.19
N LEU A 26 17.06 -16.69 13.22
CA LEU A 26 16.96 -17.50 12.01
C LEU A 26 15.50 -17.69 11.65
N PRO A 27 15.13 -17.50 10.38
CA PRO A 27 13.74 -17.66 9.97
C PRO A 27 13.36 -19.15 10.00
N VAL A 28 12.08 -19.40 10.29
CA VAL A 28 11.43 -20.71 10.28
C VAL A 28 10.24 -20.62 9.32
N ARG A 29 10.14 -21.56 8.37
CA ARG A 29 8.98 -21.70 7.49
C ARG A 29 8.14 -22.87 7.95
N ILE A 30 6.87 -22.61 8.23
CA ILE A 30 5.85 -23.62 8.44
C ILE A 30 5.16 -23.79 7.10
N GLU A 31 5.16 -25.00 6.53
CA GLU A 31 4.64 -25.21 5.18
C GLU A 31 3.12 -25.24 5.12
N ASP A 32 2.49 -25.79 6.15
CA ASP A 32 1.04 -25.77 6.33
C ASP A 32 0.69 -25.05 7.65
N PRO A 33 0.77 -23.71 7.67
CA PRO A 33 0.41 -22.95 8.87
C PRO A 33 -1.09 -23.00 9.15
N LYS A 34 -1.93 -23.32 8.15
CA LYS A 34 -3.40 -23.27 8.29
C LYS A 34 -3.93 -24.38 9.20
N CYS A 35 -3.18 -25.48 9.38
CA CYS A 35 -3.59 -26.56 10.28
C CYS A 35 -3.86 -26.10 11.72
N VAL A 36 -3.27 -24.99 12.19
CA VAL A 36 -3.54 -24.41 13.53
C VAL A 36 -5.02 -24.11 13.76
N ALA A 37 -5.75 -23.78 12.69
CA ALA A 37 -7.15 -23.40 12.76
C ALA A 37 -8.08 -24.51 13.27
N LYS A 38 -7.61 -25.77 13.28
CA LYS A 38 -8.33 -26.89 13.89
C LYS A 38 -8.63 -26.70 15.38
N THR A 39 -7.77 -25.96 16.08
CA THR A 39 -7.90 -25.75 17.54
C THR A 39 -7.88 -24.29 17.92
N PHE A 40 -7.23 -23.45 17.11
CA PHE A 40 -7.18 -22.02 17.32
C PHE A 40 -7.24 -21.33 15.94
N PRO A 41 -8.47 -21.05 15.44
CA PRO A 41 -8.71 -20.42 14.13
C PRO A 41 -7.85 -19.20 13.85
N ASP A 42 -7.77 -18.27 14.82
CA ASP A 42 -7.08 -16.98 14.68
C ASP A 42 -5.69 -16.98 15.36
N TYR A 43 -5.02 -18.13 15.38
CA TYR A 43 -3.74 -18.29 16.09
C TYR A 43 -2.67 -17.29 15.61
N PHE A 44 -2.48 -17.17 14.29
CA PHE A 44 -1.43 -16.31 13.74
C PHE A 44 -1.78 -14.83 13.88
N GLU A 45 -3.04 -14.46 13.73
CA GLU A 45 -3.57 -13.14 14.01
C GLU A 45 -3.30 -12.76 15.47
N THR A 46 -3.59 -13.68 16.40
CA THR A 46 -3.31 -13.50 17.82
C THR A 46 -1.81 -13.38 18.07
N LEU A 47 -1.00 -14.29 17.50
CA LEU A 47 0.45 -14.27 17.63
C LEU A 47 1.03 -12.95 17.13
N PHE A 48 0.62 -12.46 15.97
CA PHE A 48 1.09 -11.19 15.41
C PHE A 48 0.58 -9.96 16.18
N SER A 49 -0.53 -10.09 16.92
CA SER A 49 -1.04 -9.00 17.77
C SER A 49 -0.19 -8.78 19.04
N VAL A 50 0.51 -9.83 19.51
CA VAL A 50 1.37 -9.77 20.71
C VAL A 50 2.87 -9.85 20.40
N ALA A 51 3.23 -10.34 19.22
CA ALA A 51 4.61 -10.41 18.77
C ALA A 51 5.14 -9.02 18.39
N HIS A 52 6.39 -8.77 18.77
CA HIS A 52 7.10 -7.55 18.42
C HIS A 52 8.24 -7.91 17.47
N ALA A 53 8.33 -7.18 16.36
CA ALA A 53 9.43 -7.25 15.43
C ALA A 53 10.06 -5.87 15.29
N ASP A 54 11.37 -5.83 15.06
CA ASP A 54 12.00 -4.60 14.56
C ASP A 54 11.31 -4.21 13.25
N ALA A 55 10.88 -2.95 13.15
CA ALA A 55 10.22 -2.42 11.96
C ALA A 55 11.04 -2.65 10.69
N ALA A 56 12.38 -2.66 10.79
CA ALA A 56 13.28 -2.94 9.67
C ALA A 56 13.22 -4.40 9.19
N HIS A 57 12.70 -5.32 10.00
CA HIS A 57 12.54 -6.74 9.66
C HIS A 57 11.15 -7.09 9.15
N ILE A 58 10.17 -6.20 9.30
CA ILE A 58 8.82 -6.39 8.79
C ILE A 58 8.88 -6.42 7.25
N PRO A 59 8.39 -7.48 6.59
CA PRO A 59 8.41 -7.56 5.14
C PRO A 59 7.56 -6.45 4.52
N VAL A 60 8.16 -5.63 3.65
CA VAL A 60 7.46 -4.61 2.87
C VAL A 60 7.65 -4.86 1.38
N ILE A 61 6.54 -4.86 0.65
CA ILE A 61 6.49 -4.84 -0.82
C ILE A 61 5.99 -3.47 -1.26
N CYS A 62 6.79 -2.73 -2.02
CA CYS A 62 6.39 -1.44 -2.59
C CYS A 62 5.89 -1.63 -4.02
N ILE A 63 4.72 -1.07 -4.34
CA ILE A 63 4.18 -0.97 -5.69
C ILE A 63 4.08 0.53 -6.03
N ASP A 64 5.07 1.03 -6.75
CA ASP A 64 5.09 2.40 -7.24
C ASP A 64 4.67 2.44 -8.72
N GLY A 65 4.18 3.59 -9.19
CA GLY A 65 3.85 3.76 -10.60
C GLY A 65 2.99 5.00 -10.85
N PRO A 66 2.71 5.35 -12.11
CA PRO A 66 1.94 6.53 -12.47
C PRO A 66 0.45 6.40 -12.11
N THR A 67 -0.29 7.47 -12.35
CA THR A 67 -1.75 7.45 -12.14
C THR A 67 -2.41 6.48 -13.12
N ALA A 68 -3.43 5.76 -12.65
CA ALA A 68 -4.21 4.80 -13.45
C ALA A 68 -3.41 3.63 -14.05
N SER A 69 -2.26 3.26 -13.47
CA SER A 69 -1.49 2.07 -13.87
C SER A 69 -2.09 0.74 -13.39
N GLY A 70 -3.05 0.76 -12.45
CA GLY A 70 -3.60 -0.46 -11.82
C GLY A 70 -2.92 -0.86 -10.51
N LYS A 71 -2.00 -0.03 -10.01
CA LYS A 71 -1.24 -0.20 -8.76
C LYS A 71 -2.09 -0.55 -7.54
N GLY A 72 -3.19 0.16 -7.29
CA GLY A 72 -4.04 -0.08 -6.12
C GLY A 72 -4.76 -1.43 -6.17
N THR A 73 -5.26 -1.82 -7.35
CA THR A 73 -5.88 -3.13 -7.56
C THR A 73 -4.87 -4.26 -7.36
N LEU A 74 -3.68 -4.14 -7.95
CA LEU A 74 -2.60 -5.11 -7.78
C LEU A 74 -2.16 -5.22 -6.31
N ALA A 75 -1.93 -4.09 -5.65
CA ALA A 75 -1.42 -4.04 -4.28
C ALA A 75 -2.44 -4.57 -3.26
N SER A 76 -3.72 -4.19 -3.37
CA SER A 76 -4.78 -4.68 -2.48
C SER A 76 -5.02 -6.19 -2.64
N ALA A 77 -5.01 -6.68 -3.89
CA ALA A 77 -5.13 -8.11 -4.16
C ALA A 77 -3.93 -8.90 -3.65
N LEU A 78 -2.71 -8.37 -3.83
CA LEU A 78 -1.48 -8.98 -3.32
C LEU A 78 -1.47 -9.03 -1.79
N ALA A 79 -1.87 -7.95 -1.12
CA ALA A 79 -1.99 -7.89 0.33
C ALA A 79 -2.95 -8.96 0.85
N THR A 80 -4.13 -9.07 0.24
CA THR A 80 -5.13 -10.09 0.56
C THR A 80 -4.58 -11.51 0.40
N ARG A 81 -3.88 -11.82 -0.69
CA ARG A 81 -3.30 -13.17 -0.91
C ARG A 81 -2.21 -13.53 0.09
N LEU A 82 -1.41 -12.55 0.50
CA LEU A 82 -0.31 -12.75 1.44
C LEU A 82 -0.76 -12.67 2.91
N GLY A 83 -1.99 -12.22 3.18
CA GLY A 83 -2.45 -11.87 4.53
C GLY A 83 -1.71 -10.65 5.10
N TYR A 84 -1.17 -9.78 4.24
CA TYR A 84 -0.39 -8.60 4.63
C TYR A 84 -1.31 -7.40 4.83
N HIS A 85 -0.83 -6.42 5.59
CA HIS A 85 -1.44 -5.10 5.66
C HIS A 85 -1.36 -4.41 4.30
N PHE A 86 -2.31 -3.53 4.03
CA PHE A 86 -2.37 -2.73 2.81
C PHE A 86 -2.29 -1.24 3.15
N LEU A 87 -1.50 -0.49 2.39
CA LEU A 87 -1.41 0.96 2.46
C LEU A 87 -1.61 1.56 1.06
N ASP A 88 -2.67 2.35 0.88
CA ASP A 88 -2.80 3.25 -0.26
C ASP A 88 -2.39 4.66 0.16
N SER A 89 -1.15 5.04 -0.15
CA SER A 89 -0.63 6.37 0.17
C SER A 89 -1.43 7.49 -0.51
N GLY A 90 -1.99 7.25 -1.69
CA GLY A 90 -2.81 8.22 -2.41
C GLY A 90 -4.14 8.49 -1.69
N ALA A 91 -4.77 7.43 -1.18
CA ALA A 91 -5.93 7.55 -0.31
C ALA A 91 -5.59 8.24 1.01
N LEU A 92 -4.41 7.97 1.58
CA LEU A 92 -3.96 8.61 2.83
C LEU A 92 -3.91 10.14 2.74
N TYR A 93 -3.37 10.71 1.66
CA TYR A 93 -3.40 12.17 1.45
C TYR A 93 -4.83 12.72 1.29
N ARG A 94 -5.73 11.96 0.66
CA ARG A 94 -7.14 12.35 0.49
C ARG A 94 -7.90 12.30 1.81
N ILE A 95 -7.69 11.28 2.63
CA ILE A 95 -8.26 11.17 3.98
C ILE A 95 -7.80 12.34 4.85
N SER A 96 -6.52 12.69 4.78
CA SER A 96 -5.95 13.80 5.55
C SER A 96 -6.58 15.13 5.16
N ALA A 97 -6.75 15.36 3.84
CA ALA A 97 -7.41 16.55 3.35
C ALA A 97 -8.91 16.57 3.71
N TYR A 98 -9.59 15.43 3.61
CA TYR A 98 -10.98 15.28 4.02
C TYR A 98 -11.16 15.60 5.51
N ALA A 99 -10.33 15.02 6.39
CA ALA A 99 -10.37 15.26 7.82
C ALA A 99 -10.10 16.73 8.17
N ALA A 100 -9.14 17.38 7.50
CA ALA A 100 -8.86 18.80 7.69
C ALA A 100 -10.05 19.68 7.32
N VAL A 101 -10.71 19.40 6.20
CA VAL A 101 -11.92 20.13 5.77
C VAL A 101 -13.07 19.92 6.75
N GLN A 102 -13.29 18.69 7.22
CA GLN A 102 -14.31 18.41 8.24
C GLN A 102 -14.03 19.13 9.57
N ALA A 103 -12.76 19.37 9.90
CA ALA A 103 -12.34 20.16 11.05
C ALA A 103 -12.38 21.69 10.82
N GLY A 104 -12.87 22.16 9.67
CA GLY A 104 -12.94 23.58 9.34
C GLY A 104 -11.58 24.24 9.08
N LEU A 105 -10.56 23.46 8.73
CA LEU A 105 -9.21 23.96 8.44
C LEU A 105 -9.06 24.25 6.94
N ALA A 106 -8.55 25.42 6.60
CA ALA A 106 -8.13 25.71 5.23
C ALA A 106 -6.87 24.90 4.87
N LEU A 107 -6.74 24.44 3.63
CA LEU A 107 -5.63 23.60 3.17
C LEU A 107 -4.46 24.47 2.68
N ASP A 108 -3.90 25.25 3.60
CA ASP A 108 -2.85 26.24 3.35
C ASP A 108 -1.74 26.21 4.42
N LEU A 109 -0.70 27.02 4.21
CA LEU A 109 0.44 27.14 5.13
C LEU A 109 0.04 27.71 6.51
N ALA A 110 -1.03 28.51 6.59
CA ALA A 110 -1.47 29.09 7.87
C ALA A 110 -2.03 28.02 8.82
N HIS A 111 -2.63 26.97 8.29
CA HIS A 111 -3.20 25.86 9.06
C HIS A 111 -2.33 24.60 9.07
N GLU A 112 -1.19 24.61 8.36
CA GLU A 112 -0.31 23.45 8.17
C GLU A 112 0.01 22.71 9.47
N ALA A 113 0.42 23.43 10.53
CA ALA A 113 0.75 22.81 11.82
C ALA A 113 -0.46 22.13 12.48
N ARG A 114 -1.65 22.71 12.35
CA ARG A 114 -2.90 22.14 12.89
C ARG A 114 -3.34 20.91 12.11
N ILE A 115 -3.14 20.91 10.79
CA ILE A 115 -3.39 19.74 9.93
C ILE A 115 -2.42 18.61 10.30
N ALA A 116 -1.14 18.90 10.49
CA ALA A 116 -0.14 17.91 10.89
C ALA A 116 -0.48 17.27 12.26
N GLN A 117 -0.92 18.08 13.23
CA GLN A 117 -1.38 17.58 14.53
C GLN A 117 -2.64 16.71 14.40
N LEU A 118 -3.61 17.12 13.58
CA LEU A 118 -4.82 16.35 13.33
C LEU A 118 -4.48 14.95 12.79
N ILE A 119 -3.57 14.87 11.82
CA ILE A 119 -3.14 13.61 11.17
C ILE A 119 -2.65 12.57 12.18
N ALA A 120 -1.90 13.00 13.21
CA ALA A 120 -1.39 12.11 14.24
C ALA A 120 -2.49 11.43 15.09
N SER A 121 -3.72 11.98 15.06
CA SER A 121 -4.86 11.46 15.83
C SER A 121 -5.83 10.60 15.01
N LEU A 122 -5.62 10.49 13.69
CA LEU A 122 -6.56 9.80 12.79
C LEU A 122 -6.40 8.28 12.91
N ALA A 123 -7.50 7.59 13.24
CA ALA A 123 -7.57 6.14 13.15
C ALA A 123 -7.93 5.72 11.73
N ILE A 124 -6.94 5.35 10.93
CA ILE A 124 -7.09 5.00 9.51
C ILE A 124 -6.92 3.51 9.31
N ARG A 125 -7.83 2.90 8.55
CA ARG A 125 -7.76 1.47 8.21
C ARG A 125 -8.14 1.24 6.75
N PHE A 126 -7.33 0.46 6.05
CA PHE A 126 -7.60 0.00 4.69
C PHE A 126 -8.01 -1.47 4.74
N GLU A 127 -9.18 -1.80 4.19
CA GLU A 127 -9.72 -3.16 4.14
C GLU A 127 -10.20 -3.44 2.72
N GLY A 128 -9.38 -4.13 1.92
CA GLY A 128 -9.67 -4.36 0.50
C GLY A 128 -9.78 -3.03 -0.25
N GLU A 129 -11.00 -2.69 -0.69
CA GLU A 129 -11.31 -1.41 -1.33
C GLU A 129 -11.94 -0.38 -0.38
N SER A 130 -12.34 -0.77 0.83
CA SER A 130 -12.94 0.11 1.84
C SER A 130 -11.86 0.88 2.59
N VAL A 131 -12.19 2.12 2.93
CA VAL A 131 -11.28 3.04 3.61
C VAL A 131 -12.00 3.64 4.79
N TRP A 132 -11.52 3.33 6.00
CA TRP A 132 -12.15 3.75 7.23
C TRP A 132 -11.36 4.87 7.88
N LEU A 133 -12.09 5.87 8.36
CA LEU A 133 -11.58 6.95 9.20
C LEU A 133 -12.41 7.01 10.47
N ASN A 134 -11.78 6.84 11.64
CA ASN A 134 -12.44 6.89 12.95
C ASN A 134 -13.70 5.98 13.02
N GLY A 135 -13.64 4.81 12.39
CA GLY A 135 -14.74 3.84 12.35
C GLY A 135 -15.82 4.12 11.30
N VAL A 136 -15.68 5.15 10.46
CA VAL A 136 -16.63 5.46 9.37
C VAL A 136 -15.99 5.15 8.01
N ASP A 137 -16.72 4.44 7.14
CA ASP A 137 -16.26 4.23 5.75
C ASP A 137 -16.37 5.54 4.96
N VAL A 138 -15.21 6.06 4.56
CA VAL A 138 -15.06 7.32 3.80
C VAL A 138 -14.64 7.05 2.35
N GLY A 139 -14.62 5.80 1.90
CA GLY A 139 -14.07 5.38 0.62
C GLY A 139 -14.68 6.13 -0.58
N GLN A 140 -15.99 6.39 -0.57
CA GLN A 140 -16.64 7.18 -1.63
C GLN A 140 -16.33 8.67 -1.51
N ALA A 141 -16.36 9.23 -0.30
CA ALA A 141 -16.12 10.65 -0.05
C ALA A 141 -14.73 11.10 -0.51
N ILE A 142 -13.72 10.24 -0.36
CA ILE A 142 -12.33 10.56 -0.76
C ILE A 142 -12.03 10.31 -2.25
N ARG A 143 -12.94 9.66 -2.99
CA ARG A 143 -12.73 9.31 -4.42
C ARG A 143 -13.22 10.37 -5.40
N THR A 144 -13.74 11.50 -4.92
CA THR A 144 -14.19 12.63 -5.76
C THR A 144 -13.02 13.38 -6.39
N GLU A 145 -13.31 14.19 -7.42
CA GLU A 145 -12.33 15.10 -8.02
C GLU A 145 -11.86 16.15 -7.04
N GLU A 146 -12.80 16.72 -6.27
CA GLU A 146 -12.51 17.68 -5.20
C GLU A 146 -11.54 17.09 -4.17
N ALA A 147 -11.76 15.85 -3.73
CA ALA A 147 -10.85 15.17 -2.81
C ALA A 147 -9.45 15.00 -3.42
N GLY A 148 -9.35 14.76 -4.73
CA GLY A 148 -8.07 14.70 -5.45
C GLY A 148 -7.34 16.05 -5.51
N ALA A 149 -8.08 17.14 -5.72
CA ALA A 149 -7.54 18.50 -5.69
C ALA A 149 -7.07 18.88 -4.28
N ASN A 150 -7.88 18.59 -3.26
CA ASN A 150 -7.57 18.86 -1.87
C ASN A 150 -6.36 18.03 -1.37
N ALA A 151 -6.26 16.76 -1.78
CA ALA A 151 -5.07 15.94 -1.52
C ALA A 151 -3.79 16.55 -2.11
N SER A 152 -3.88 17.15 -3.31
CA SER A 152 -2.73 17.81 -3.93
C SER A 152 -2.27 19.04 -3.16
N LYS A 153 -3.21 19.83 -2.60
CA LYS A 153 -2.89 20.98 -1.73
C LYS A 153 -2.17 20.52 -0.46
N VAL A 154 -2.72 19.49 0.20
CA VAL A 154 -2.13 18.94 1.44
C VAL A 154 -0.77 18.28 1.19
N ALA A 155 -0.60 17.59 0.07
CA ALA A 155 0.67 16.95 -0.29
C ALA A 155 1.80 17.95 -0.55
N ALA A 156 1.49 19.22 -0.79
CA ALA A 156 2.47 20.30 -0.95
C ALA A 156 2.95 20.91 0.38
N LEU A 157 2.28 20.61 1.51
CA LEU A 157 2.61 21.13 2.84
C LEU A 157 3.71 20.27 3.51
N PRO A 158 4.92 20.78 3.75
CA PRO A 158 6.03 20.01 4.33
C PRO A 158 5.74 19.34 5.67
N ALA A 159 5.13 20.04 6.62
CA ALA A 159 4.83 19.50 7.96
C ALA A 159 3.77 18.38 7.88
N VAL A 160 2.84 18.47 6.92
CA VAL A 160 1.89 17.39 6.66
C VAL A 160 2.60 16.17 6.09
N ARG A 161 3.50 16.33 5.11
CA ARG A 161 4.31 15.22 4.60
C ARG A 161 5.12 14.54 5.72
N ALA A 162 5.70 15.34 6.62
CA ALA A 162 6.44 14.83 7.77
C ALA A 162 5.53 14.03 8.74
N ALA A 163 4.34 14.53 9.06
CA ALA A 163 3.37 13.80 9.88
C ALA A 163 2.92 12.49 9.22
N LEU A 164 2.66 12.55 7.91
CA LEU A 164 2.27 11.38 7.12
C LEU A 164 3.36 10.33 7.00
N LEU A 165 4.64 10.70 7.09
CA LEU A 165 5.74 9.73 7.08
C LEU A 165 5.61 8.75 8.25
N GLY A 166 5.35 9.28 9.46
CA GLY A 166 5.13 8.46 10.64
C GLY A 166 3.91 7.54 10.51
N VAL A 167 2.81 8.07 9.96
CA VAL A 167 1.61 7.26 9.69
C VAL A 167 1.92 6.13 8.70
N GLN A 168 2.61 6.41 7.59
CA GLN A 168 2.97 5.42 6.58
C GLN A 168 3.86 4.31 7.16
N HIS A 169 4.88 4.67 7.94
CA HIS A 169 5.72 3.68 8.63
C HIS A 169 4.92 2.83 9.62
N GLY A 170 3.92 3.41 10.29
CA GLY A 170 3.01 2.69 11.19
C GLY A 170 2.16 1.59 10.52
N PHE A 171 2.03 1.59 9.18
CA PHE A 171 1.38 0.49 8.45
C PHE A 171 2.28 -0.73 8.30
N ALA A 172 3.60 -0.61 8.47
CA ALA A 172 4.50 -1.74 8.45
C ALA A 172 4.35 -2.53 9.75
N ARG A 173 3.46 -3.53 9.72
CA ARG A 173 3.13 -4.41 10.85
C ARG A 173 3.24 -5.86 10.41
N LEU A 174 3.39 -6.78 11.37
CA LEU A 174 3.31 -8.21 11.09
C LEU A 174 1.93 -8.59 10.54
N PRO A 175 1.83 -9.54 9.60
CA PRO A 175 2.93 -10.34 9.03
C PRO A 175 3.74 -9.64 7.92
N GLY A 176 3.29 -8.49 7.43
CA GLY A 176 3.97 -7.69 6.42
C GLY A 176 3.07 -6.59 5.87
N LEU A 177 3.59 -5.82 4.92
CA LEU A 177 2.90 -4.69 4.28
C LEU A 177 3.07 -4.74 2.76
N VAL A 178 1.98 -4.47 2.03
CA VAL A 178 2.03 -4.04 0.64
C VAL A 178 1.67 -2.56 0.56
N ALA A 179 2.61 -1.74 0.15
CA ALA A 179 2.51 -0.28 0.09
C ALA A 179 2.37 0.21 -1.35
N ASP A 180 1.29 0.92 -1.65
CA ASP A 180 0.93 1.46 -2.96
C ASP A 180 1.18 2.97 -3.03
N GLY A 181 1.95 3.44 -4.02
CA GLY A 181 2.27 4.86 -4.11
C GLY A 181 3.05 5.34 -5.33
N ARG A 182 3.90 6.35 -5.09
CA ARG A 182 4.74 7.03 -6.10
C ARG A 182 6.23 6.99 -5.70
N ASP A 183 6.48 7.08 -4.39
CA ASP A 183 7.78 7.19 -3.74
C ASP A 183 7.94 6.17 -2.59
N MET A 184 7.19 5.06 -2.62
CA MET A 184 7.22 4.04 -1.57
C MET A 184 8.59 3.36 -1.52
N GLY A 185 9.10 2.88 -2.65
CA GLY A 185 10.38 2.16 -2.71
C GLY A 185 11.62 3.06 -2.69
N THR A 186 11.46 4.37 -2.93
CA THR A 186 12.58 5.33 -2.99
C THR A 186 12.73 6.16 -1.73
N VAL A 187 11.62 6.60 -1.12
CA VAL A 187 11.64 7.54 0.01
C VAL A 187 11.06 6.93 1.28
N ILE A 188 9.88 6.30 1.20
CA ILE A 188 9.16 5.85 2.40
C ILE A 188 9.77 4.57 2.97
N PHE A 189 9.98 3.56 2.11
CA PHE A 189 10.55 2.25 2.45
C PHE A 189 11.73 1.93 1.52
N PRO A 190 12.85 2.69 1.60
CA PRO A 190 14.02 2.46 0.77
C PRO A 190 14.68 1.09 1.02
N LYS A 191 14.38 0.45 2.16
CA LYS A 191 14.82 -0.90 2.53
C LYS A 191 13.78 -1.99 2.24
N ALA A 192 12.70 -1.68 1.52
CA ALA A 192 11.70 -2.68 1.15
C ALA A 192 12.35 -3.86 0.41
N ARG A 193 11.96 -5.08 0.77
CA ARG A 193 12.56 -6.31 0.23
C ARG A 193 12.23 -6.55 -1.24
N LEU A 194 11.07 -6.05 -1.68
CA LEU A 194 10.66 -6.04 -3.07
C LEU A 194 10.09 -4.66 -3.40
N LYS A 195 10.59 -4.08 -4.47
CA LYS A 195 10.09 -2.84 -5.05
C LYS A 195 9.68 -3.14 -6.47
N VAL A 196 8.45 -2.81 -6.81
CA VAL A 196 7.89 -2.98 -8.15
C VAL A 196 7.52 -1.60 -8.65
N PHE A 197 7.96 -1.28 -9.86
CA PHE A 197 7.51 -0.10 -10.56
C PHE A 197 6.59 -0.51 -11.71
N LEU A 198 5.30 -0.31 -11.50
CA LEU A 198 4.24 -0.68 -12.42
C LEU A 198 4.10 0.39 -13.50
N THR A 199 4.22 0.00 -14.76
CA THR A 199 4.08 0.87 -15.93
C THR A 199 2.97 0.38 -16.86
N ALA A 200 2.48 1.30 -17.68
CA ALA A 200 1.60 1.03 -18.81
C ALA A 200 1.55 2.28 -19.71
N ASP A 201 1.31 2.08 -21.00
CA ASP A 201 1.14 3.18 -21.96
C ASP A 201 0.05 4.16 -21.51
N ALA A 202 0.31 5.46 -21.69
CA ALA A 202 -0.63 6.52 -21.27
C ALA A 202 -2.02 6.35 -21.89
N GLU A 203 -2.09 5.91 -23.14
CA GLU A 203 -3.34 5.66 -23.84
C GLU A 203 -4.13 4.50 -23.22
N ARG A 204 -3.47 3.40 -22.90
CA ARG A 204 -4.09 2.26 -22.20
C ARG A 204 -4.59 2.66 -20.81
N ARG A 205 -3.82 3.47 -20.09
CA ARG A 205 -4.23 4.02 -18.78
C ARG A 205 -5.45 4.94 -18.90
N ALA A 206 -5.49 5.78 -19.92
CA ALA A 206 -6.64 6.65 -20.21
C ALA A 206 -7.89 5.83 -20.55
N GLN A 207 -7.76 4.78 -21.36
CA GLN A 207 -8.86 3.85 -21.68
C GLN A 207 -9.40 3.13 -20.44
N ARG A 208 -8.52 2.59 -19.58
CA ARG A 208 -8.93 1.97 -18.31
C ARG A 208 -9.66 2.96 -17.41
N ARG A 209 -9.16 4.20 -17.30
CA ARG A 209 -9.81 5.25 -16.51
C ARG A 209 -11.19 5.60 -17.06
N LEU A 210 -11.32 5.68 -18.38
CA LEU A 210 -12.61 5.91 -19.04
C LEU A 210 -13.62 4.79 -18.72
N GLN A 211 -13.21 3.54 -18.79
CA GLN A 211 -14.04 2.38 -18.43
C GLN A 211 -14.49 2.43 -16.96
N GLN A 212 -13.59 2.80 -16.04
CA GLN A 212 -13.92 2.97 -14.62
C GLN A 212 -14.94 4.09 -14.37
N LEU A 213 -14.82 5.21 -15.09
CA LEU A 213 -15.77 6.33 -14.98
C LEU A 213 -17.12 5.95 -15.57
N ALA A 214 -17.13 5.27 -16.72
CA ALA A 214 -18.35 4.77 -17.36
C ALA A 214 -19.10 3.78 -16.47
N ALA A 215 -18.38 2.84 -15.82
CA ALA A 215 -18.97 1.91 -14.85
C ALA A 215 -19.61 2.60 -13.63
N ARG A 216 -19.23 3.85 -13.34
CA ARG A 216 -19.79 4.70 -12.29
C ARG A 216 -20.82 5.71 -12.82
N GLY A 217 -21.25 5.58 -14.08
CA GLY A 217 -22.20 6.49 -14.72
C GLY A 217 -21.65 7.89 -15.02
N THR A 218 -20.33 8.09 -14.94
CA THR A 218 -19.69 9.38 -15.22
C THR A 218 -19.22 9.44 -16.68
N LYS A 219 -19.64 10.47 -17.42
CA LYS A 219 -19.19 10.71 -18.79
C LYS A 219 -17.84 11.43 -18.75
N ALA A 220 -16.89 10.96 -19.56
CA ALA A 220 -15.59 11.60 -19.75
C ALA A 220 -15.13 11.42 -21.19
N ILE A 221 -14.23 12.30 -21.64
CA ILE A 221 -13.67 12.29 -22.99
C ILE A 221 -12.26 11.70 -22.91
N LEU A 222 -11.95 10.73 -23.79
CA LEU A 222 -10.66 10.04 -23.78
C LEU A 222 -9.48 11.00 -23.97
N ALA A 223 -9.62 11.99 -24.85
CA ALA A 223 -8.59 13.00 -25.12
C ALA A 223 -8.26 13.82 -23.87
N ASP A 224 -9.28 14.28 -23.15
CA ASP A 224 -9.13 15.05 -21.90
C ASP A 224 -8.45 14.19 -20.82
N LEU A 225 -8.90 12.94 -20.65
CA LEU A 225 -8.28 12.01 -19.70
C LEU A 225 -6.80 11.73 -20.02
N LEU A 226 -6.45 11.61 -21.30
CA LEU A 226 -5.07 11.41 -21.72
C LEU A 226 -4.20 12.64 -21.44
N ALA A 227 -4.70 13.84 -21.77
CA ALA A 227 -4.01 15.10 -21.48
C ALA A 227 -3.80 15.30 -19.98
N ASP A 228 -4.83 15.03 -19.17
CA ASP A 228 -4.77 15.10 -17.72
C ASP A 228 -3.76 14.11 -17.12
N LEU A 229 -3.75 12.86 -17.62
CA LEU A 229 -2.80 11.86 -17.16
C LEU A 229 -1.36 12.24 -17.50
N ARG A 230 -1.11 12.72 -18.73
CA ARG A 230 0.22 13.19 -19.14
C ARG A 230 0.70 14.35 -18.27
N THR A 231 -0.15 15.36 -18.08
CA THR A 231 0.14 16.53 -17.23
C THR A 231 0.46 16.11 -15.79
N ARG A 232 -0.30 15.15 -15.24
CA ARG A 232 -0.03 14.62 -13.89
C ARG A 232 1.26 13.84 -13.82
N ASP A 233 1.55 13.00 -14.81
CA ASP A 233 2.77 12.19 -14.83
C ASP A 233 4.02 13.09 -14.99
N GLU A 234 3.96 14.12 -15.83
CA GLU A 234 4.99 15.15 -15.96
C GLU A 234 5.20 15.90 -14.66
N ARG A 235 4.12 16.36 -14.02
CA ARG A 235 4.20 17.03 -12.72
C ARG A 235 4.76 16.11 -11.64
N ASP A 236 4.37 14.83 -11.61
CA ASP A 236 4.82 13.86 -10.61
C ASP A 236 6.29 13.49 -10.79
N SER A 237 6.77 13.39 -12.03
CA SER A 237 8.17 13.06 -12.36
C SER A 237 9.13 14.26 -12.23
N SER A 238 8.63 15.49 -12.40
CA SER A 238 9.42 16.74 -12.33
C SER A 238 9.49 17.36 -10.93
N ARG A 239 8.84 16.79 -9.91
CA ARG A 239 8.88 17.35 -8.55
C ARG A 239 10.30 17.38 -8.00
N ALA A 240 10.66 18.50 -7.36
CA ALA A 240 11.93 18.63 -6.66
C ALA A 240 12.06 17.67 -5.46
N THR A 241 10.95 17.32 -4.83
CA THR A 241 10.91 16.38 -3.69
C THR A 241 10.14 15.12 -4.07
N ALA A 242 10.77 13.96 -3.87
CA ALA A 242 10.21 12.64 -4.13
C ALA A 242 9.57 12.49 -5.53
N PRO A 243 10.35 12.68 -6.62
CA PRO A 243 9.84 12.52 -7.97
C PRO A 243 9.42 11.07 -8.23
N LEU A 244 8.38 10.90 -9.06
CA LEU A 244 7.97 9.59 -9.55
C LEU A 244 9.06 8.99 -10.43
N LYS A 245 9.90 8.15 -9.83
CA LYS A 245 10.97 7.41 -10.50
C LYS A 245 11.08 6.03 -9.88
N PRO A 246 11.39 4.99 -10.67
CA PRO A 246 11.72 3.68 -10.11
C PRO A 246 12.94 3.80 -9.19
N ALA A 247 12.94 3.05 -8.09
CA ALA A 247 14.15 2.83 -7.32
C ALA A 247 15.18 2.05 -8.17
N GLU A 248 16.46 2.20 -7.87
CA GLU A 248 17.54 1.52 -8.62
C GLU A 248 17.39 -0.01 -8.62
N ASP A 249 16.86 -0.57 -7.54
CA ASP A 249 16.61 -2.00 -7.33
C ASP A 249 15.15 -2.41 -7.61
N ALA A 250 14.34 -1.53 -8.22
CA ALA A 250 12.95 -1.83 -8.53
C ALA A 250 12.82 -2.74 -9.76
N GLN A 251 11.93 -3.73 -9.67
CA GLN A 251 11.52 -4.53 -10.82
C GLN A 251 10.46 -3.79 -11.63
N LEU A 252 10.72 -3.60 -12.92
CA LEU A 252 9.76 -2.95 -13.83
C LEU A 252 8.70 -3.98 -14.25
N LEU A 253 7.43 -3.63 -14.07
CA LEU A 253 6.30 -4.45 -14.52
C LEU A 253 5.44 -3.63 -15.49
N ASP A 254 5.55 -3.92 -16.79
CA ASP A 254 4.60 -3.41 -17.77
C ASP A 254 3.36 -4.31 -17.77
N ASN A 255 2.22 -3.78 -17.33
CA ASN A 255 0.96 -4.51 -17.28
C ASN A 255 0.02 -4.16 -18.45
N GLY A 256 0.51 -3.54 -19.52
CA GLY A 256 -0.31 -3.12 -20.66
C GLY A 256 -1.07 -4.27 -21.31
N ALA A 257 -0.47 -5.46 -21.38
CA ALA A 257 -1.05 -6.67 -21.98
C ALA A 257 -1.41 -7.76 -20.95
N LEU A 258 -1.15 -7.53 -19.66
CA LEU A 258 -1.37 -8.51 -18.60
C LEU A 258 -2.77 -8.33 -17.99
N THR A 259 -3.38 -9.45 -17.62
CA THR A 259 -4.51 -9.42 -16.70
C THR A 259 -4.04 -9.05 -15.28
N VAL A 260 -4.98 -8.66 -14.43
CA VAL A 260 -4.69 -8.42 -13.00
C VAL A 260 -4.10 -9.69 -12.37
N GLU A 261 -4.65 -10.86 -12.68
CA GLU A 261 -4.18 -12.16 -12.18
C GLU A 261 -2.71 -12.43 -12.56
N GLN A 262 -2.39 -12.28 -13.85
CA GLN A 262 -1.02 -12.48 -14.34
C GLN A 262 -0.03 -11.49 -13.70
N SER A 263 -0.47 -10.25 -13.45
CA SER A 263 0.34 -9.25 -12.77
C SER A 263 0.61 -9.66 -11.31
N ILE A 264 -0.41 -10.19 -10.61
CA ILE A 264 -0.26 -10.68 -9.24
C ILE A 264 0.70 -11.88 -9.19
N ASP A 265 0.51 -12.87 -10.07
CA ASP A 265 1.34 -14.07 -10.10
C ASP A 265 2.81 -13.74 -10.39
N THR A 266 3.05 -12.79 -11.29
CA THR A 266 4.41 -12.29 -11.57
C THR A 266 5.06 -11.71 -10.32
N VAL A 267 4.36 -10.83 -9.61
CA VAL A 267 4.89 -10.20 -8.38
C VAL A 267 5.05 -11.22 -7.25
N LEU A 268 4.15 -12.19 -7.12
CA LEU A 268 4.28 -13.29 -6.17
C LEU A 268 5.51 -14.16 -6.47
N GLY A 269 5.78 -14.46 -7.73
CA GLY A 269 6.98 -15.18 -8.15
C GLY A 269 8.26 -14.43 -7.76
N TRP A 270 8.32 -13.12 -8.02
CA TRP A 270 9.44 -12.29 -7.57
C TRP A 270 9.57 -12.25 -6.06
N TRP A 271 8.44 -12.19 -5.35
CA TRP A 271 8.44 -12.18 -3.88
C TRP A 271 8.98 -13.47 -3.29
N GLN A 272 8.56 -14.62 -3.83
CA GLN A 272 9.06 -15.94 -3.43
C GLN A 272 10.58 -16.03 -3.64
N GLY A 273 11.09 -15.57 -4.78
CA GLY A 273 12.54 -15.53 -5.05
C GLY A 273 13.35 -14.64 -4.10
N LYS A 274 12.70 -13.74 -3.35
CA LYS A 274 13.31 -12.87 -2.33
C LYS A 274 13.15 -13.39 -0.91
N GLN A 275 12.32 -14.41 -0.69
CA GLN A 275 12.18 -15.04 0.62
C GLN A 275 13.42 -15.85 0.95
N ALA A 276 13.61 -16.11 2.25
CA ALA A 276 14.67 -17.00 2.71
C ALA A 276 14.46 -18.47 2.27
N PHE A 277 13.30 -18.81 1.71
CA PHE A 277 12.80 -20.16 1.42
C PHE A 277 12.01 -20.22 0.13
#